data_AF-A0A1M6Z5Q7-F1
#
_entry.id   AF-A0A1M6Z5Q7-F1
#
_cell.length_a   1.000
_cell.length_b   1.000
_cell.length_c   1.000
_cell.angle_alpha   90.00
_cell.angle_beta   90.00
_cell.angle_gamma   90.00
#
_symmetry.space_group_name_H-M   'P 1'
#
loop_
_entity.id
_entity.type
_entity.pdbx_description
1 polymer ?
#
loop_
_entity_poly.entity_id
_entity_poly.type
_entity_poly.pdbx_seq_one_letter_code
_entity_poly.pdbx_strand_id
1 'polypeptide(L)' 'MCEGTDFFLFLRAISTGIVYYDPALKLESATSAGPALKRRSQFRVRHQALAGLYRKAEQEML' A
#
# COMPACT_ATOMS: atom_id res chain seq x y z
N MET A 1 -3.62 16.80 1.72
CA MET A 1 -3.79 16.32 0.33
C MET A 1 -2.46 15.83 -0.25
N CYS A 2 -2.44 14.78 -1.08
CA CYS A 2 -1.24 14.20 -1.71
C CYS A 2 -1.39 14.17 -3.23
N GLU A 3 -0.48 14.80 -3.97
CA GLU A 3 -0.60 15.04 -5.42
C GLU A 3 0.72 14.84 -6.18
N GLY A 4 0.60 14.55 -7.47
CA GLY A 4 1.75 14.45 -8.38
C GLY A 4 2.60 13.20 -8.15
N THR A 5 1.96 12.07 -7.87
CA THR A 5 2.65 10.77 -7.92
C THR A 5 2.92 10.37 -9.38
N ASP A 6 3.92 9.52 -9.59
CA ASP A 6 4.21 8.91 -10.89
C ASP A 6 4.87 7.54 -10.71
N PHE A 7 5.04 6.81 -11.81
CA PHE A 7 5.60 5.46 -11.77
C PHE A 7 7.06 5.42 -11.30
N PHE A 8 7.86 6.46 -11.57
CA PHE A 8 9.27 6.50 -11.13
C PHE A 8 9.39 6.77 -9.63
N LEU A 9 8.52 7.62 -9.08
CA LEU A 9 8.39 7.79 -7.62
C LEU A 9 8.01 6.48 -6.94
N PHE A 10 7.06 5.74 -7.53
CA PHE A 10 6.68 4.41 -7.04
C PHE A 10 7.83 3.40 -7.11
N LEU A 11 8.53 3.29 -8.26
CA LEU A 11 9.66 2.39 -8.43
C LEU A 11 10.79 2.71 -7.45
N ARG A 12 11.09 3.99 -7.25
CA ARG A 12 12.06 4.44 -6.25
C ARG A 12 11.61 4.06 -4.84
N ALA A 13 10.34 4.24 -4.51
CA ALA A 13 9.80 3.88 -3.21
C ALA A 13 9.86 2.36 -2.98
N ILE A 14 9.67 1.54 -4.01
CA ILE A 14 9.89 0.08 -3.93
C ILE A 14 11.37 -0.23 -3.73
N SER A 15 12.26 0.33 -4.55
CA SER A 15 13.70 -0.01 -4.48
C SER A 15 14.36 0.43 -3.17
N THR A 16 13.79 1.44 -2.52
CA THR A 16 14.23 1.94 -1.20
C THR A 16 13.47 1.30 -0.03
N GLY A 17 12.52 0.40 -0.28
CA GLY A 17 11.78 -0.31 0.76
C GLY A 17 10.69 0.50 1.47
N ILE A 18 10.38 1.72 1.00
CA ILE A 18 9.26 2.54 1.50
C ILE A 18 7.91 1.90 1.13
N VAL A 19 7.80 1.42 -0.11
CA VAL A 19 6.67 0.62 -0.59
C VAL A 19 7.05 -0.85 -0.60
N TYR A 20 6.16 -1.69 -0.10
CA TYR A 20 6.32 -3.14 -0.13
C TYR A 20 5.09 -3.82 -0.70
N TYR A 21 5.32 -4.97 -1.34
CA TYR A 21 4.25 -5.82 -1.84
C TYR A 21 3.70 -6.69 -0.72
N ASP A 22 2.38 -6.68 -0.55
CA ASP A 22 1.63 -7.54 0.36
C ASP A 22 0.79 -8.54 -0.44
N PRO A 23 1.24 -9.81 -0.56
CA PRO A 23 0.53 -10.89 -1.23
C PRO A 23 -0.58 -11.53 -0.37
N ALA A 24 -1.06 -10.86 0.68
CA ALA A 24 -1.95 -11.44 1.67
C ALA A 24 -3.09 -12.29 1.08
N LEU A 25 -3.26 -13.47 1.66
CA LEU A 25 -4.39 -14.36 1.45
C LEU A 25 -5.28 -14.32 2.69
N LYS A 26 -6.58 -14.11 2.50
CA LYS A 26 -7.57 -14.16 3.58
C LYS A 26 -8.58 -15.29 3.31
N LEU A 27 -8.85 -16.10 4.32
CA LEU A 27 -10.00 -16.99 4.33
C LEU A 27 -11.22 -16.21 4.85
N GLU A 28 -12.30 -16.18 4.09
CA GLU A 28 -13.59 -15.63 4.49
C GLU A 28 -14.57 -16.78 4.72
N SER A 29 -15.52 -16.59 5.63
CA SER A 29 -16.56 -17.60 5.95
C SER A 29 -15.98 -18.96 6.36
N ALA A 30 -14.92 -18.98 7.18
CA ALA A 30 -14.17 -20.19 7.52
C ALA A 30 -15.01 -21.33 8.12
N THR A 31 -16.11 -21.01 8.79
CA THR A 31 -17.01 -21.98 9.43
C THR A 31 -18.26 -22.31 8.59
N SER A 32 -18.37 -21.79 7.36
CA SER A 32 -19.49 -22.10 6.47
C SER A 32 -19.23 -23.40 5.68
N ALA A 33 -20.27 -23.94 5.04
CA ALA A 33 -20.13 -25.09 4.13
C ALA A 33 -19.37 -24.75 2.83
N GLY A 34 -19.07 -23.47 2.59
CA GLY A 34 -18.35 -22.98 1.41
C GLY A 34 -17.41 -21.84 1.79
N PRO A 35 -16.27 -22.14 2.44
CA PRO A 35 -15.29 -21.12 2.78
C PRO A 35 -14.65 -20.55 1.51
N ALA A 36 -14.42 -19.25 1.49
CA ALA A 36 -13.93 -18.53 0.32
C ALA A 36 -12.52 -18.01 0.52
N LEU A 37 -11.66 -18.17 -0.48
CA LEU A 37 -10.32 -17.60 -0.49
C LEU A 37 -10.35 -16.23 -1.18
N LYS A 38 -9.85 -15.21 -0.47
CA LYS A 38 -9.67 -13.87 -0.99
C LYS A 38 -8.19 -13.55 -1.09
N ARG A 39 -7.69 -13.61 -2.33
CA ARG A 39 -6.32 -13.24 -2.69
C ARG A 39 -6.23 -11.73 -2.83
N ARG A 40 -5.19 -11.11 -2.24
CA ARG A 40 -4.89 -9.69 -2.39
C ARG A 40 -3.51 -9.54 -3.00
N SER A 41 -3.38 -8.56 -3.88
CA SER A 41 -2.13 -8.17 -4.50
C SER A 41 -2.00 -6.66 -4.34
N GLN A 42 -1.59 -6.24 -3.14
CA GLN A 42 -1.57 -4.83 -2.76
C GLN A 42 -0.15 -4.33 -2.57
N PHE A 43 0.09 -3.09 -2.95
CA PHE A 43 1.28 -2.35 -2.51
C PHE A 43 0.92 -1.53 -1.29
N ARG A 44 1.79 -1.55 -0.28
CA ARG A 44 1.59 -0.85 0.99
C ARG A 44 2.75 0.08 1.29
N VAL A 45 2.46 1.12 2.06
CA VAL A 45 3.42 2.10 2.57
C VAL A 45 3.01 2.49 3.98
N ARG A 46 3.98 2.77 4.85
CA ARG A 46 3.70 3.32 6.18
C ARG A 46 3.25 4.77 6.03
N HIS A 47 2.23 5.19 6.78
CA HIS A 47 1.69 6.55 6.70
C HIS A 47 2.78 7.64 6.84
N GLN A 48 3.72 7.46 7.78
CA GLN A 48 4.86 8.36 8.00
C GLN A 48 5.76 8.55 6.76
N ALA A 49 5.77 7.57 5.84
CA ALA A 49 6.57 7.61 4.62
C ALA A 49 5.73 7.93 3.36
N LEU A 50 4.42 8.14 3.52
CA LEU A 50 3.49 8.35 2.41
C LEU A 50 3.86 9.59 1.58
N ALA A 51 4.34 10.66 2.22
CA ALA A 51 4.78 11.87 1.54
C ALA A 51 5.87 11.61 0.48
N GLY A 52 6.71 10.58 0.65
CA GLY A 52 7.77 10.22 -0.29
C GLY A 52 7.27 9.71 -1.65
N LEU A 53 5.98 9.44 -1.80
CA LEU A 53 5.35 8.98 -3.04
C LEU A 53 4.77 10.10 -3.90
N TYR A 54 4.78 11.34 -3.42
CA TYR A 54 4.09 12.46 -4.03
C TYR A 54 5.01 13.68 -4.15
N ARG A 55 4.83 14.47 -5.21
CA ARG A 55 5.56 15.74 -5.37
C ARG A 55 5.04 16.82 -4.43
N LYS A 56 3.77 16.73 -4.04
CA LYS A 56 3.13 17.61 -3.05
C LYS A 56 2.40 16.74 -2.03
N ALA A 57 2.75 16.89 -0.77
CA ALA A 57 2.02 16.28 0.33
C ALA A 57 1.88 17.32 1.44
N GLU A 58 0.65 17.60 1.85
CA GLU A 58 0.43 18.37 3.08
C GLU A 58 0.89 17.51 4.26
N GLN A 59 1.80 18.06 5.06
CA GLN A 59 2.14 17.46 6.35
C GLN A 59 1.14 17.98 7.38
N GLU A 60 0.53 17.05 8.11
CA GLU A 60 -0.22 17.40 9.31
C GLU A 60 0.79 17.95 10.33
N MET A 61 0.74 19.26 10.59
CA MET A 61 1.52 19.87 11.67
C MET A 61 0.93 19.37 12.99
N LEU A 62 1.67 18.48 13.66
CA LEU A 62 1.47 18.17 15.08
C LEU A 62 2.07 19.28 15.94
#